data_AF-A0A327J5F8-F1
#
_entry.id   AF-A0A327J5F8-F1
#
_cell.length_a   1.000
_cell.length_b   1.000
_cell.length_c   1.000
_cell.angle_alpha   90.00
_cell.angle_beta   90.00
_cell.angle_gamma   90.00
#
_symmetry.space_group_name_H-M   'P 1'
#
loop_
_entity.id
_entity.type
_entity.pdbx_description
1 polymer ?
#
loop_
_entity_poly.entity_id
_entity_poly.type
_entity_poly.pdbx_seq_one_letter_code
_entity_poly.pdbx_strand_id
1 'polypeptide(L)'
;MKNLNNINDWTDVTEHLKLGEILIASGKINLIQLGMAIDIQNFQQMPIGQIFLEMKIISKEDLYSALDLQKEIDEIIARRKNDDI
;
A
#
# COMPACT_ATOMS: atom_id res chain seq x y z
N MET A 1 -2.06 4.16 18.89
CA MET A 1 -3.05 4.14 17.79
C MET A 1 -2.69 5.27 16.85
N LYS A 2 -2.37 5.00 15.58
CA LYS A 2 -1.99 6.05 14.62
C LYS A 2 -3.22 6.95 14.37
N ASN A 3 -3.03 8.26 14.48
CA ASN A 3 -4.09 9.24 14.30
C ASN A 3 -4.23 9.54 12.80
N LEU A 4 -5.27 8.97 12.18
CA LEU A 4 -5.55 9.10 10.74
C LEU A 4 -6.05 10.50 10.32
N ASN A 5 -6.23 11.44 11.26
CA ASN A 5 -6.70 12.79 10.96
C ASN A 5 -5.55 13.80 10.76
N ASN A 6 -4.30 13.39 10.94
CA ASN A 6 -3.16 14.26 10.64
C ASN A 6 -2.73 14.06 9.19
N ILE A 7 -3.40 14.77 8.28
CA ILE A 7 -3.07 14.84 6.85
C ILE A 7 -1.62 15.32 6.64
N ASN A 8 -0.97 15.91 7.66
CA ASN A 8 0.41 16.41 7.60
C ASN A 8 1.48 15.42 8.11
N ASP A 9 1.12 14.18 8.46
CA ASP A 9 2.10 13.14 8.84
C ASP A 9 2.72 12.48 7.58
N TRP A 10 3.17 13.31 6.62
CA TRP A 10 3.82 12.88 5.38
C TRP A 10 5.21 12.25 5.62
N THR A 11 5.69 12.24 6.87
CA THR A 11 6.95 11.62 7.28
C THR A 11 6.89 10.09 7.29
N ASP A 12 5.71 9.47 7.32
CA ASP A 12 5.54 8.02 7.17
C ASP A 12 5.71 7.55 5.70
N VAL A 13 5.58 8.48 4.73
CA VAL A 13 5.61 8.19 3.28
C VAL A 13 7.05 7.91 2.80
N THR A 14 8.06 8.22 3.63
CA THR A 14 9.48 8.12 3.23
C THR A 14 10.17 6.84 3.69
N GLU A 15 9.59 6.02 4.57
CA GLU A 15 10.25 4.79 5.04
C GLU A 15 9.82 3.54 4.25
N HIS A 16 8.54 3.41 3.90
CA HIS A 16 8.01 2.25 3.16
C HIS A 16 6.74 2.61 2.40
N LEU A 17 6.75 2.46 1.07
CA LEU A 17 5.57 2.70 0.24
C LEU A 17 4.54 1.59 0.46
N LYS A 18 3.27 1.94 0.69
CA LYS A 18 2.19 0.97 0.94
C LYS A 18 1.62 0.40 -0.36
N LEU A 19 1.17 -0.85 -0.31
CA LEU A 19 0.56 -1.54 -1.45
C LEU A 19 -0.61 -0.74 -2.07
N GLY A 20 -1.45 -0.12 -1.24
CA GLY A 20 -2.57 0.71 -1.71
C GLY A 20 -2.10 1.93 -2.52
N GLU A 21 -0.98 2.54 -2.15
CA GLU A 21 -0.41 3.69 -2.86
C GLU A 21 0.13 3.28 -4.23
N ILE A 22 0.80 2.13 -4.30
CA ILE A 22 1.29 1.55 -5.56
C ILE A 22 0.13 1.22 -6.51
N LEU A 23 -0.94 0.64 -5.98
CA LEU A 23 -2.13 0.31 -6.76
C LEU A 23 -2.87 1.55 -7.26
N ILE A 24 -2.87 2.65 -6.50
CA ILE A 24 -3.39 3.95 -6.95
C ILE A 24 -2.50 4.54 -8.05
N ALA A 25 -1.18 4.57 -7.82
CA ALA A 25 -0.21 5.13 -8.75
C ALA A 25 -0.20 4.40 -10.11
N SER A 26 -0.48 3.09 -10.11
CA SER A 26 -0.63 2.28 -11.31
C SER A 26 -2.04 2.32 -11.94
N GLY A 27 -2.97 3.08 -11.36
CA GLY A 27 -4.35 3.22 -11.85
C GLY A 27 -5.22 1.97 -11.69
N LYS A 28 -4.79 1.01 -10.86
CA LYS A 28 -5.52 -0.25 -10.60
C LYS A 28 -6.66 -0.06 -9.61
N ILE A 29 -6.50 0.87 -8.68
CA ILE A 29 -7.56 1.27 -7.75
C ILE A 29 -7.65 2.79 -7.69
N ASN A 30 -8.77 3.30 -7.18
CA ASN A 30 -8.93 4.70 -6.80
C ASN A 30 -9.05 4.88 -5.27
N LEU A 31 -9.06 6.14 -4.81
CA LEU A 31 -9.15 6.46 -3.39
C LEU A 31 -10.42 5.94 -2.71
N ILE A 32 -11.56 5.90 -3.44
CA ILE A 32 -12.83 5.40 -2.90
C ILE A 32 -12.72 3.89 -2.64
N GLN A 33 -12.16 3.14 -3.60
CA GLN A 33 -11.91 1.70 -3.48
C GLN A 33 -10.93 1.39 -2.35
N LEU A 34 -9.87 2.19 -2.20
CA LEU A 34 -8.92 2.06 -1.11
C LEU A 34 -9.60 2.28 0.25
N GLY A 35 -10.43 3.32 0.39
CA GLY A 35 -11.18 3.59 1.62
C GLY A 35 -12.08 2.41 2.02
N MET A 36 -12.88 1.90 1.07
CA MET A 36 -13.72 0.73 1.32
C MET A 36 -12.92 -0.50 1.76
N ALA A 37 -11.76 -0.76 1.13
CA ALA A 37 -10.92 -1.89 1.50
C ALA A 37 -10.29 -1.75 2.89
N ILE A 38 -9.94 -0.51 3.30
CA ILE A 38 -9.44 -0.23 4.66
C ILE A 38 -10.54 -0.47 5.70
N ASP A 39 -11.77 -0.05 5.43
CA ASP A 39 -12.91 -0.29 6.34
C ASP A 39 -13.14 -1.79 6.54
N ILE A 40 -13.09 -2.57 5.45
CA ILE A 40 -13.20 -4.04 5.49
C ILE A 40 -12.01 -4.64 6.24
N GLN A 41 -10.79 -4.17 6.00
CA GLN A 41 -9.58 -4.65 6.67
C GLN A 41 -9.68 -4.49 8.18
N ASN A 42 -10.15 -3.33 8.66
CA ASN A 42 -10.31 -3.04 10.07
C ASN A 42 -11.37 -3.93 10.74
N PHE A 43 -12.39 -4.36 9.99
CA PHE A 43 -13.45 -5.21 10.52
C PHE A 43 -13.08 -6.71 10.47
N GLN A 44 -12.46 -7.15 9.37
CA GLN A 44 -12.21 -8.58 9.09
C GLN A 44 -10.77 -9.01 9.41
N GLN A 45 -9.87 -8.08 9.73
CA GLN A 45 -8.45 -8.34 10.00
C GLN A 45 -7.73 -9.07 8.86
N MET A 46 -8.14 -8.79 7.62
CA MET A 46 -7.61 -9.41 6.41
C MET A 46 -6.54 -8.55 5.72
N PRO A 47 -5.57 -9.15 5.01
CA PRO A 47 -4.63 -8.40 4.19
C PRO A 47 -5.36 -7.59 3.10
N ILE A 48 -4.98 -6.32 2.93
CA ILE A 48 -5.69 -5.42 2.00
C ILE A 48 -5.64 -5.91 0.55
N GLY A 49 -4.54 -6.56 0.14
CA GLY A 49 -4.43 -7.19 -1.18
C GLY A 49 -5.45 -8.32 -1.39
N GLN A 50 -5.73 -9.12 -0.36
CA GLN A 50 -6.75 -10.17 -0.41
C GLN A 50 -8.15 -9.56 -0.55
N ILE A 51 -8.42 -8.46 0.16
CA ILE A 51 -9.70 -7.74 0.07
C ILE A 51 -9.92 -7.23 -1.36
N PHE A 52 -8.91 -6.64 -2.00
CA PHE A 52 -9.04 -6.18 -3.39
C PHE A 52 -9.33 -7.31 -4.38
N LEU A 53 -8.76 -8.51 -4.16
CA LEU A 53 -9.07 -9.70 -4.95
C LEU A 53 -10.51 -10.17 -4.74
N GLU A 54 -10.98 -10.22 -3.49
CA GLU A 54 -12.33 -10.66 -3.16
C GLU A 54 -13.39 -9.68 -3.68
N MET A 55 -13.09 -8.38 -3.65
CA MET A 55 -13.91 -7.34 -4.27
C MET A 55 -13.83 -7.34 -5.81
N LYS A 56 -12.97 -8.18 -6.41
CA LYS A 56 -12.70 -8.24 -7.86
C LYS A 56 -12.30 -6.88 -8.45
N ILE A 57 -11.61 -6.06 -7.66
CA ILE A 57 -11.11 -4.75 -8.09
C ILE A 57 -9.79 -4.91 -8.85
N ILE A 58 -8.96 -5.85 -8.41
CA ILE A 58 -7.67 -6.18 -9.04
C ILE A 58 -7.62 -7.68 -9.37
N SER A 59 -6.79 -8.06 -10.34
CA SER A 59 -6.48 -9.47 -10.59
C SER A 59 -5.34 -9.97 -9.70
N LYS A 60 -5.07 -11.28 -9.72
CA LYS A 60 -3.91 -11.85 -9.02
C LYS A 60 -2.60 -11.33 -9.62
N GLU A 61 -2.57 -11.18 -10.93
CA GLU A 61 -1.42 -10.64 -11.67
C GLU A 61 -1.15 -9.20 -11.25
N ASP A 62 -2.20 -8.36 -11.15
CA ASP A 62 -2.08 -6.98 -10.65
C ASP A 62 -1.51 -6.95 -9.22
N LEU A 63 -1.99 -7.84 -8.33
CA LEU A 63 -1.51 -7.93 -6.97
C LEU A 63 -0.03 -8.33 -6.91
N TYR A 64 0.38 -9.34 -7.66
CA TYR A 64 1.77 -9.79 -7.68
C TYR A 64 2.70 -8.73 -8.23
N SER A 65 2.34 -8.08 -9.35
CA SER A 65 3.14 -6.98 -9.89
C SER A 65 3.31 -5.83 -8.90
N ALA A 66 2.25 -5.49 -8.15
CA ALA A 66 2.33 -4.44 -7.15
C ALA A 66 3.19 -4.84 -5.93
N LEU A 67 3.14 -6.10 -5.49
CA LEU A 67 3.98 -6.62 -4.41
C LEU A 67 5.46 -6.70 -4.79
N ASP A 68 5.75 -7.12 -6.02
CA ASP A 68 7.12 -7.16 -6.53
C ASP A 68 7.72 -5.75 -6.57
N LEU A 69 6.96 -4.77 -7.10
CA LEU A 69 7.38 -3.37 -7.11
C LEU A 69 7.55 -2.80 -5.70
N GLN A 70 6.66 -3.16 -4.76
CA GLN A 70 6.78 -2.73 -3.37
C GLN A 70 8.10 -3.19 -2.76
N LYS A 71 8.45 -4.47 -2.98
CA LYS A 71 9.68 -5.06 -2.49
C LYS A 71 10.92 -4.39 -3.10
N GLU A 72 10.91 -4.13 -4.41
CA GLU A 72 12.01 -3.43 -5.08
C GLU A 72 12.23 -2.03 -4.50
N ILE A 73 11.15 -1.28 -4.24
CA ILE A 73 11.21 0.05 -3.63
C ILE A 73 11.78 -0.03 -2.21
N ASP A 74 11.31 -0.99 -1.41
CA ASP A 74 11.81 -1.19 -0.05
C ASP A 74 13.33 -1.52 -0.04
N GLU A 75 13.79 -2.34 -0.97
CA GLU A 75 15.22 -2.65 -1.13
C GLU A 75 16.04 -1.41 -1.50
N ILE A 76 15.52 -0.56 -2.40
CA ILE A 76 16.19 0.69 -2.81
C ILE A 76 16.29 1.65 -1.62
N ILE A 77 15.22 1.82 -0.84
CA ILE A 77 15.21 2.69 0.34
C ILE A 77 16.18 2.16 1.40
N ALA A 78 16.19 0.85 1.66
CA ALA A 78 17.08 0.22 2.62
C ALA A 78 18.57 0.40 2.27
N ARG A 79 18.93 0.30 0.98
CA ARG A 79 20.32 0.51 0.53
C ARG A 79 20.78 1.95 0.76
N ARG A 80 19.97 2.95 0.38
CA ARG A 80 20.31 4.37 0.59
C ARG A 80 20.56 4.69 2.05
N LYS A 81 19.73 4.16 2.95
CA LYS A 81 19.89 4.35 4.39
C LYS A 81 21.22 3.80 4.93
N ASN A 82 21.77 2.75 4.32
CA ASN A 82 23.06 2.19 4.70
C ASN A 82 24.24 2.98 4.13
N ASP A 83 24.05 3.70 3.02
CA ASP A 83 25.09 4.53 2.39
C ASP A 83 25.21 5.92 3.07
N ASP A 84 24.19 6.35 3.81
CA ASP A 84 24.12 7.63 4.55
C ASP A 84 24.69 7.57 6.00
N ILE A 85 25.38 6.47 6.37
CA ILE A 85 26.04 6.25 7.68
C ILE A 85 27.56 6.14 7.49
#